data_AF-A0A524CIM7-F1
#
_entry.id   AF-A0A524CIM7-F1
#
_cell.length_a   1.000
_cell.length_b   1.000
_cell.length_c   1.000
_cell.angle_alpha   90.00
_cell.angle_beta   90.00
_cell.angle_gamma   90.00
#
_symmetry.space_group_name_H-M   'P 1'
#
loop_
_entity.id
_entity.type
_entity.pdbx_description
1 polymer ?
#
loop_
_entity_poly.entity_id
_entity_poly.type
_entity_poly.pdbx_seq_one_letter_code
_entity_poly.pdbx_strand_id
1 'polypeptide(L)'
;MSIDKWLQEEDPESKKKEEKKEKIYKELSEEERKKLKIKSIKKLTSNNKKIKNKKEIEKESFLDYILRFKHWLNQRTYLKGDIPDLETWIKILHKKLQSEIKKAKLEKIESEKLDIIDKFNKIPPRFLDEKTRIAINKKIRDTQRNSSDNYYLRKLKKDIEENLEKAKYYEILKEILNI
;
A
#
# COMPACT_ATOMS: atom_id res chain seq x y z
N MET A 1 -16.89 26.83 -32.69
CA MET A 1 -17.72 25.71 -32.20
C MET A 1 -17.43 25.52 -30.71
N SER A 2 -18.43 25.22 -29.86
CA SER A 2 -18.27 25.09 -28.41
C SER A 2 -17.89 23.65 -27.99
N ILE A 3 -17.10 23.52 -26.93
CA ILE A 3 -16.62 22.25 -26.35
C ILE A 3 -17.77 21.30 -25.95
N ASP A 4 -18.93 21.88 -25.58
CA ASP A 4 -20.14 21.13 -25.20
C ASP A 4 -20.71 20.30 -26.36
N LYS A 5 -20.42 20.70 -27.60
CA LYS A 5 -20.89 19.98 -28.79
C LYS A 5 -20.07 18.70 -29.06
N TRP A 6 -18.86 18.60 -28.51
CA TRP A 6 -17.97 17.43 -28.64
C TRP A 6 -18.20 16.37 -27.55
N LEU A 7 -18.57 16.79 -26.33
CA LEU A 7 -18.84 15.85 -25.21
C LEU A 7 -20.14 15.04 -25.38
N GLN A 8 -21.04 15.45 -26.27
CA GLN A 8 -22.26 14.71 -26.58
C GLN A 8 -22.04 13.59 -27.61
N GLU A 9 -20.89 13.55 -28.28
CA GLU A 9 -20.50 12.48 -29.20
C GLU A 9 -19.82 11.34 -28.41
N GLU A 10 -20.57 10.67 -27.53
CA GLU A 10 -20.12 9.37 -26.99
C GLU A 10 -20.04 8.36 -28.15
N ASP A 11 -18.86 7.75 -28.35
CA ASP A 11 -18.56 6.82 -29.44
C ASP A 11 -19.71 5.81 -29.67
N PRO A 12 -20.40 5.85 -30.82
CA PRO A 12 -21.54 4.99 -31.10
C PRO A 12 -21.20 3.48 -31.13
N GLU A 13 -19.92 3.11 -31.10
CA GLU A 13 -19.46 1.72 -31.01
C GLU A 13 -19.49 1.13 -29.59
N SER A 14 -19.29 1.94 -28.55
CA SER A 14 -19.26 1.47 -27.16
C SER A 14 -20.65 1.05 -26.69
N LYS A 15 -21.67 1.90 -26.93
CA LYS A 15 -23.09 1.61 -26.70
C LYS A 15 -23.56 0.38 -27.47
N LYS A 16 -23.18 0.25 -28.74
CA LYS A 16 -23.53 -0.93 -29.57
C LYS A 16 -22.94 -2.24 -29.04
N LYS A 17 -21.75 -2.23 -28.42
CA LYS A 17 -21.13 -3.45 -27.86
C LYS A 17 -21.82 -3.89 -26.56
N GLU A 18 -22.23 -2.96 -25.71
CA GLU A 18 -22.99 -3.27 -24.50
C GLU A 18 -24.40 -3.76 -24.83
N GLU A 19 -25.10 -3.09 -25.74
CA GLU A 19 -26.41 -3.53 -26.23
C GLU A 19 -26.36 -4.92 -26.87
N LYS A 20 -25.30 -5.25 -27.62
CA LYS A 20 -25.11 -6.59 -28.18
C LYS A 20 -24.91 -7.66 -27.10
N LYS A 21 -24.13 -7.37 -26.06
CA LYS A 21 -23.92 -8.30 -24.94
C LYS A 21 -25.22 -8.53 -24.17
N GLU A 22 -26.02 -7.49 -23.95
CA GLU A 22 -27.31 -7.60 -23.30
C GLU A 22 -28.35 -8.34 -24.15
N LYS A 23 -28.38 -8.10 -25.47
CA LYS A 23 -29.25 -8.84 -26.39
C LYS A 23 -28.92 -10.32 -26.41
N ILE A 24 -27.63 -10.67 -26.52
CA ILE A 24 -27.17 -12.07 -26.44
C ILE A 24 -27.58 -12.70 -25.11
N TYR A 25 -27.39 -12.00 -23.98
CA TYR A 25 -27.79 -12.49 -22.66
C TYR A 25 -29.32 -12.68 -22.52
N LYS A 26 -30.12 -11.84 -23.19
CA LYS A 26 -31.59 -11.93 -23.25
C LYS A 26 -32.08 -13.06 -24.16
N GLU A 27 -31.32 -13.43 -25.19
CA GLU A 27 -31.64 -14.54 -26.11
C GLU A 27 -31.30 -15.92 -25.53
N LEU A 28 -30.40 -16.00 -24.53
CA LEU A 28 -30.08 -17.25 -23.83
C LEU A 28 -31.28 -17.81 -23.04
N SER A 29 -31.52 -19.12 -23.16
CA SER A 29 -32.56 -19.86 -22.44
C SER A 29 -32.33 -19.83 -20.92
N GLU A 30 -33.39 -19.92 -20.13
CA GLU A 30 -33.31 -19.86 -18.66
C GLU A 30 -32.37 -20.92 -18.06
N GLU A 31 -32.27 -22.09 -18.69
CA GLU A 31 -31.36 -23.17 -18.28
C GLU A 31 -29.90 -22.82 -18.50
N GLU A 32 -29.58 -22.13 -19.60
CA GLU A 32 -28.22 -21.72 -19.94
C GLU A 32 -27.74 -20.58 -19.03
N ARG A 33 -28.64 -19.67 -18.66
CA ARG A 33 -28.39 -18.63 -17.65
C ARG A 33 -28.10 -19.25 -16.28
N LYS A 34 -28.86 -20.27 -15.87
CA LYS A 34 -28.60 -21.01 -14.62
C LYS A 34 -27.25 -21.73 -14.67
N LYS A 35 -26.89 -22.36 -15.79
CA LYS A 35 -25.57 -23.00 -15.97
C LYS A 35 -24.41 -22.00 -15.91
N LEU A 36 -24.55 -20.80 -16.47
CA LEU A 36 -23.53 -19.73 -16.40
C LEU A 36 -23.34 -19.21 -14.97
N LYS A 37 -24.42 -19.01 -14.21
CA LYS A 37 -24.37 -18.66 -12.78
C LYS A 37 -23.71 -19.76 -11.94
N ILE A 38 -24.03 -21.03 -12.20
CA ILE A 38 -23.38 -22.15 -11.49
C ILE A 38 -21.89 -22.23 -11.84
N LYS A 39 -21.50 -22.00 -13.09
CA LYS A 39 -20.08 -21.94 -13.51
C LYS A 39 -19.33 -20.80 -12.85
N SER A 40 -19.92 -19.61 -12.71
CA SER A 40 -19.28 -18.48 -12.03
C SER A 40 -19.12 -18.75 -10.52
N ILE A 41 -20.13 -19.33 -9.88
CA ILE A 41 -20.07 -19.74 -8.46
C ILE A 41 -19.04 -20.85 -8.24
N LYS A 42 -18.95 -21.85 -9.13
CA LYS A 42 -17.91 -22.91 -9.08
C LYS A 42 -16.48 -22.36 -9.21
N LYS A 43 -16.27 -21.35 -10.07
CA LYS A 43 -14.98 -20.65 -10.18
C LYS A 43 -14.62 -19.90 -8.90
N LEU A 44 -15.57 -19.20 -8.29
CA LEU A 44 -15.37 -18.48 -7.03
C LEU A 44 -15.10 -19.42 -5.85
N THR A 45 -15.83 -20.54 -5.77
CA THR A 45 -15.71 -21.51 -4.67
C THR A 45 -14.49 -22.44 -4.80
N SER A 46 -14.05 -22.78 -6.01
CA SER A 46 -12.81 -23.56 -6.20
C SER A 46 -11.56 -22.78 -5.79
N ASN A 47 -11.57 -21.45 -5.94
CA ASN A 47 -10.45 -20.60 -5.49
C ASN A 47 -10.38 -20.44 -3.96
N ASN A 48 -11.47 -20.69 -3.22
CA ASN A 48 -11.52 -20.49 -1.77
C ASN A 48 -11.08 -21.70 -0.93
N LYS A 49 -10.85 -22.88 -1.52
CA LYS A 49 -10.58 -24.12 -0.74
C LYS A 49 -9.11 -24.51 -0.54
N LYS A 50 -8.13 -23.74 -1.02
CA LYS A 50 -6.70 -24.07 -0.82
C LYS A 50 -5.80 -22.85 -0.57
N ILE A 51 -6.18 -22.02 0.39
CA ILE A 51 -5.20 -21.13 1.02
C ILE A 51 -5.32 -21.34 2.52
N LYS A 52 -4.87 -22.50 3.00
CA LYS A 52 -4.34 -22.54 4.38
C LYS A 52 -3.18 -21.56 4.36
N ASN A 53 -3.30 -20.49 5.14
CA ASN A 53 -2.32 -19.41 5.13
C ASN A 53 -0.94 -20.02 5.41
N LYS A 54 0.07 -19.70 4.60
CA LYS A 54 1.45 -20.18 4.76
C LYS A 54 1.95 -20.01 6.21
N LYS A 55 1.48 -18.96 6.87
CA LYS A 55 1.73 -18.63 8.28
C LYS A 55 1.13 -19.62 9.30
N GLU A 56 0.03 -20.30 9.01
CA GLU A 56 -0.57 -21.30 9.91
C GLU A 56 0.22 -22.61 9.89
N ILE A 57 0.67 -23.03 8.70
CA ILE A 57 1.49 -24.23 8.52
C ILE A 57 2.86 -24.06 9.20
N GLU A 58 3.47 -22.88 9.10
CA GLU A 58 4.73 -22.56 9.78
C GLU A 58 4.59 -22.56 11.31
N LYS A 59 3.45 -22.13 11.84
CA LYS A 59 3.18 -22.15 13.29
C LYS A 59 3.00 -23.57 13.84
N GLU A 60 2.29 -24.43 13.13
CA GLU A 60 2.11 -25.84 13.51
C GLU A 60 3.47 -26.58 13.52
N SER A 61 4.33 -26.32 12.52
CA SER A 61 5.69 -26.87 12.48
C SER A 61 6.57 -26.39 13.63
N PHE A 62 6.48 -25.11 14.01
CA PHE A 62 7.24 -24.56 15.13
C PHE A 62 6.80 -25.15 16.49
N LEU A 63 5.50 -25.38 16.68
CA LEU A 63 4.98 -26.01 17.89
C LEU A 63 5.43 -27.47 18.01
N ASP A 64 5.47 -28.22 16.90
CA ASP A 64 6.00 -29.59 16.89
C ASP A 64 7.50 -29.59 17.24
N TYR A 65 8.26 -28.62 16.74
CA TYR A 65 9.67 -28.44 17.10
C TYR A 65 9.85 -28.15 18.60
N ILE A 66 9.03 -27.28 19.19
CA ILE A 66 9.06 -26.98 20.63
C ILE A 66 8.73 -28.25 21.45
N LEU A 67 7.74 -29.04 21.04
CA LEU A 67 7.36 -30.27 21.73
C LEU A 67 8.48 -31.30 21.70
N ARG A 68 9.14 -31.49 20.55
CA ARG A 68 10.31 -32.35 20.41
C ARG A 68 11.48 -31.87 21.26
N PHE A 69 11.75 -30.56 21.26
CA PHE A 69 12.79 -29.96 22.07
C PHE A 69 12.52 -30.12 23.57
N LYS A 70 11.28 -29.92 24.01
CA LYS A 70 10.85 -30.15 25.40
C LYS A 70 11.02 -31.61 25.82
N HIS A 71 10.66 -32.55 24.95
CA HIS A 71 10.84 -33.97 25.22
C HIS A 71 12.32 -34.35 25.34
N TRP A 72 13.15 -33.84 24.43
CA TRP A 72 14.61 -34.01 24.46
C TRP A 72 15.27 -33.42 25.72
N LEU A 73 14.83 -32.23 26.16
CA LEU A 73 15.29 -31.58 27.40
C LEU A 73 14.93 -32.41 28.63
N ASN A 74 13.69 -32.90 28.70
CA ASN A 74 13.19 -33.66 29.85
C ASN A 74 13.90 -35.00 30.08
N GLN A 75 14.48 -35.59 29.03
CA GLN A 75 15.27 -36.82 29.10
C GLN A 75 16.66 -36.61 29.72
N ARG A 76 17.16 -35.38 29.80
CA ARG A 76 18.51 -35.06 30.30
C ARG A 76 18.41 -34.44 31.70
N THR A 77 18.74 -35.23 32.72
CA THR A 77 18.61 -34.86 34.15
C THR A 77 19.50 -33.69 34.58
N TYR A 78 20.70 -33.57 34.01
CA TYR A 78 21.64 -32.48 34.31
C TYR A 78 21.14 -31.11 33.81
N LEU A 79 20.46 -31.07 32.67
CA LEU A 79 19.91 -29.83 32.12
C LEU A 79 18.69 -29.32 32.88
N LYS A 80 18.04 -30.16 33.70
CA LYS A 80 16.88 -29.72 34.51
C LYS A 80 17.26 -28.66 35.54
N GLY A 81 18.49 -28.71 36.07
CA GLY A 81 19.02 -27.70 36.97
C GLY A 81 19.28 -26.37 36.27
N ASP A 82 19.66 -26.41 35.00
CA ASP A 82 20.02 -25.24 34.19
C ASP A 82 18.82 -24.60 33.46
N ILE A 83 17.61 -25.18 33.57
CA ILE A 83 16.39 -24.61 32.99
C ILE A 83 16.17 -23.14 33.39
N PRO A 84 16.32 -22.73 34.67
CA PRO A 84 16.17 -21.34 35.07
C PRO A 84 17.18 -20.42 34.39
N ASP A 85 18.42 -20.87 34.25
CA ASP A 85 19.48 -20.11 33.58
C ASP A 85 19.21 -19.98 32.08
N LEU A 86 18.79 -21.07 31.43
CA LEU A 86 18.37 -21.07 30.04
C LEU A 86 17.18 -20.14 29.79
N GLU A 87 16.15 -20.18 30.64
CA GLU A 87 15.04 -19.24 30.56
C GLU A 87 15.51 -17.79 30.67
N THR A 88 16.46 -17.54 31.57
CA THR A 88 17.01 -16.20 31.81
C THR A 88 17.81 -15.73 30.59
N TRP A 89 18.62 -16.60 30.00
CA TRP A 89 19.36 -16.32 28.77
C TRP A 89 18.44 -16.06 27.58
N ILE A 90 17.37 -16.85 27.42
CA ILE A 90 16.36 -16.64 26.38
C ILE A 90 15.66 -15.28 26.57
N LYS A 91 15.28 -14.93 27.81
CA LYS A 91 14.68 -13.62 28.12
C LYS A 91 15.65 -12.47 27.79
N ILE A 92 16.93 -12.60 28.14
CA ILE A 92 17.96 -11.61 27.82
C ILE A 92 18.15 -11.48 26.30
N LEU A 93 18.26 -12.60 25.60
CA LEU A 93 18.45 -12.64 24.15
C LEU A 93 17.26 -11.99 23.43
N HIS A 94 16.03 -12.34 23.84
CA HIS A 94 14.82 -11.73 23.30
C HIS A 94 14.79 -10.22 23.56
N LYS A 95 15.20 -9.76 24.75
CA LYS A 95 15.30 -8.32 25.06
C LYS A 95 16.32 -7.61 24.18
N LYS A 96 17.50 -8.20 23.95
CA LYS A 96 18.52 -7.66 23.03
C LYS A 96 17.98 -7.56 21.61
N LEU A 97 17.35 -8.63 21.11
CA LEU A 97 16.80 -8.69 19.76
C LEU A 97 15.68 -7.65 19.56
N GLN A 98 14.80 -7.46 20.56
CA GLN A 98 13.82 -6.38 20.52
C GLN A 98 14.46 -4.98 20.50
N SER A 99 15.57 -4.78 21.21
CA SER A 99 16.28 -3.49 21.21
C SER A 99 16.92 -3.19 19.85
N GLU A 100 17.49 -4.19 19.19
CA GLU A 100 18.06 -4.05 17.84
C GLU A 100 16.97 -3.79 16.80
N ILE A 101 15.83 -4.50 16.86
CA ILE A 101 14.69 -4.21 15.99
C ILE A 101 14.21 -2.77 16.16
N LYS A 102 14.17 -2.26 17.40
CA LYS A 102 13.81 -0.85 17.65
C LYS A 102 14.82 0.12 17.06
N LYS A 103 16.13 -0.16 17.21
CA LYS A 103 17.21 0.65 16.61
C LYS A 103 17.12 0.67 15.09
N ALA A 104 17.02 -0.49 14.45
CA ALA A 104 16.88 -0.59 13.00
C ALA A 104 15.64 0.14 12.46
N LYS A 105 14.53 0.13 13.22
CA LYS A 105 13.34 0.93 12.87
C LYS A 105 13.59 2.43 12.96
N LEU A 106 14.30 2.89 13.99
CA LEU A 106 14.66 4.30 14.16
C LEU A 106 15.60 4.77 13.04
N GLU A 107 16.64 4.00 12.75
CA GLU A 107 17.58 4.27 11.65
C GLU A 107 16.87 4.36 10.29
N LYS A 108 15.88 3.49 10.05
CA LYS A 108 15.06 3.54 8.84
C LYS A 108 14.19 4.81 8.76
N ILE A 109 13.62 5.25 9.88
CA ILE A 109 12.83 6.49 9.92
C ILE A 109 13.74 7.71 9.66
N GLU A 110 14.96 7.70 10.20
CA GLU A 110 15.94 8.75 9.96
C GLU A 110 16.39 8.81 8.49
N SER A 111 16.66 7.66 7.87
CA SER A 111 17.00 7.62 6.44
C SER A 111 15.86 8.08 5.54
N GLU A 112 14.62 7.66 5.82
CA GLU A 112 13.43 8.13 5.09
C GLU A 112 13.25 9.66 5.22
N LYS A 113 13.55 10.24 6.39
CA LYS A 113 13.52 11.69 6.59
C LYS A 113 14.61 12.41 5.79
N LEU A 114 15.83 11.87 5.74
CA LEU A 114 16.92 12.42 4.94
C LEU A 114 16.57 12.42 3.44
N ASP A 115 15.99 11.34 2.93
CA ASP A 115 15.54 11.25 1.54
C ASP A 115 14.51 12.33 1.20
N ILE A 116 13.59 12.65 2.12
CA ILE A 116 12.58 13.70 1.94
C ILE A 116 13.26 15.08 1.91
N ILE A 117 14.23 15.33 2.79
CA ILE A 117 15.00 16.58 2.82
C ILE A 117 15.75 16.78 1.49
N ASP A 118 16.39 15.73 0.98
CA ASP A 118 17.14 15.80 -0.27
C ASP A 118 16.22 16.06 -1.47
N LYS A 119 15.06 15.41 -1.54
CA LYS A 119 14.05 15.69 -2.57
C LYS A 119 13.58 17.14 -2.50
N PHE A 120 13.37 17.68 -1.31
CA PHE A 120 12.98 19.07 -1.13
C PHE A 120 14.08 20.06 -1.56
N ASN A 121 15.35 19.74 -1.29
CA ASN A 121 16.48 20.58 -1.69
C ASN A 121 16.69 20.63 -3.20
N LYS A 122 16.25 19.61 -3.96
CA LYS A 122 16.26 19.62 -5.43
C LYS A 122 15.27 20.62 -6.03
N ILE A 123 14.26 21.07 -5.27
CA ILE A 123 13.28 22.05 -5.75
C ILE A 123 13.95 23.43 -5.79
N PRO A 124 13.95 24.13 -6.95
CA PRO A 124 14.55 25.45 -7.07
C PRO A 124 14.04 26.44 -6.00
N PRO A 125 14.92 27.25 -5.38
CA PRO A 125 14.53 28.16 -4.30
C PRO A 125 13.42 29.14 -4.68
N ARG A 126 13.41 29.59 -5.94
CA ARG A 126 12.43 30.55 -6.47
C ARG A 126 11.12 29.90 -6.95
N PHE A 127 11.00 28.59 -6.90
CA PHE A 127 9.80 27.88 -7.36
C PHE A 127 8.61 28.06 -6.40
N LEU A 128 8.88 28.18 -5.10
CA LEU A 128 7.88 28.38 -4.06
C LEU A 128 8.10 29.74 -3.38
N ASP A 129 7.01 30.33 -2.90
CA ASP A 129 7.08 31.50 -2.01
C ASP A 129 7.82 31.14 -0.71
N GLU A 130 8.55 32.10 -0.16
CA GLU A 130 9.43 31.92 1.00
C GLU A 130 8.64 31.40 2.22
N LYS A 131 7.45 31.94 2.44
CA LYS A 131 6.56 31.51 3.54
C LYS A 131 6.13 30.05 3.39
N THR A 132 5.84 29.61 2.17
CA THR A 132 5.49 28.23 1.86
C THR A 132 6.69 27.31 2.04
N ARG A 133 7.88 27.74 1.62
CA ARG A 133 9.14 27.00 1.79
C ARG A 133 9.47 26.80 3.27
N ILE A 134 9.31 27.83 4.10
CA ILE A 134 9.45 27.76 5.56
C ILE A 134 8.44 26.78 6.16
N ALA A 135 7.17 26.85 5.75
CA ALA A 135 6.13 25.95 6.26
C ALA A 135 6.40 24.47 5.92
N ILE A 136 6.93 24.18 4.73
CA ILE A 136 7.35 22.82 4.35
C ILE A 136 8.56 22.38 5.17
N ASN A 137 9.57 23.23 5.33
CA ASN A 137 10.74 22.93 6.16
C ASN A 137 10.34 22.58 7.59
N LYS A 138 9.41 23.34 8.16
CA LYS A 138 8.87 23.07 9.49
C LYS A 138 8.16 21.72 9.57
N LYS A 139 7.43 21.35 8.50
CA LYS A 139 6.74 20.06 8.38
C LYS A 139 7.71 18.90 8.25
N ILE A 140 8.79 19.03 7.47
CA ILE A 140 9.78 17.97 7.27
C ILE A 140 10.57 17.71 8.56
N ARG A 141 10.88 18.76 9.32
CA ARG A 141 11.66 18.69 10.56
C ARG A 141 10.83 18.47 11.83
N ASP A 142 9.53 18.23 11.69
CA ASP A 142 8.58 18.05 12.82
C ASP A 142 8.63 19.19 13.87
N THR A 143 8.94 20.40 13.44
CA THR A 143 8.94 21.59 14.32
C THR A 143 7.52 22.13 14.51
N GLN A 144 7.29 22.91 15.56
CA GLN A 144 5.98 23.51 15.82
C GLN A 144 5.54 24.40 14.64
N ARG A 145 4.29 24.20 14.22
CA ARG A 145 3.65 24.91 13.11
C ARG A 145 2.60 25.87 13.65
N ASN A 146 2.61 27.10 13.14
CA ASN A 146 1.60 28.09 13.45
C ASN A 146 0.40 27.95 12.49
N SER A 147 -0.69 28.67 12.80
CA SER A 147 -1.90 28.70 11.96
C SER A 147 -1.61 29.13 10.52
N SER A 148 -0.70 30.10 10.35
CA SER A 148 -0.24 30.57 9.05
C SER A 148 0.48 29.49 8.25
N ASP A 149 1.38 28.72 8.88
CA ASP A 149 2.09 27.61 8.21
C ASP A 149 1.09 26.57 7.66
N ASN A 150 0.06 26.25 8.45
CA ASN A 150 -1.01 25.33 8.04
C ASN A 150 -1.87 25.88 6.91
N TYR A 151 -2.09 27.20 6.85
CA TYR A 151 -2.74 27.85 5.72
C TYR A 151 -1.93 27.67 4.42
N TYR A 152 -0.64 27.99 4.43
CA TYR A 152 0.23 27.86 3.26
C TYR A 152 0.33 26.42 2.76
N LEU A 153 0.42 25.44 3.67
CA LEU A 153 0.44 24.02 3.30
C LEU A 153 -0.87 23.55 2.66
N ARG A 154 -2.02 24.03 3.14
CA ARG A 154 -3.33 23.72 2.52
C ARG A 154 -3.46 24.37 1.15
N LYS A 155 -3.07 25.64 1.03
CA LYS A 155 -3.06 26.35 -0.25
C LYS A 155 -2.19 25.63 -1.26
N LEU A 156 -0.95 25.29 -0.89
CA LEU A 156 -0.02 24.55 -1.74
C LEU A 156 -0.60 23.21 -2.22
N LYS A 157 -1.31 22.48 -1.34
CA LYS A 157 -1.94 21.22 -1.72
C LYS A 157 -2.96 21.43 -2.85
N LYS A 158 -3.80 22.46 -2.72
CA LYS A 158 -4.79 22.81 -3.76
C LYS A 158 -4.10 23.24 -5.06
N ASP A 159 -3.08 24.09 -4.96
CA ASP A 159 -2.32 24.56 -6.13
C ASP A 159 -1.64 23.39 -6.86
N ILE A 160 -1.14 22.38 -6.14
CA ILE A 160 -0.57 21.15 -6.72
C ILE A 160 -1.65 20.34 -7.43
N GLU A 161 -2.82 20.15 -6.83
CA GLU A 161 -3.94 19.42 -7.44
C GLU A 161 -4.36 20.08 -8.76
N GLU A 162 -4.58 21.39 -8.78
CA GLU A 162 -4.92 22.14 -9.99
C GLU A 162 -3.81 22.08 -11.06
N ASN A 163 -2.55 22.17 -10.66
CA ASN A 163 -1.43 22.09 -11.59
C ASN A 163 -1.21 20.68 -12.16
N LEU A 164 -1.51 19.63 -11.40
CA LEU A 164 -1.49 18.25 -11.90
C LEU A 164 -2.58 18.00 -12.93
N GLU A 165 -3.77 18.57 -12.73
CA GLU A 165 -4.83 18.53 -13.76
C GLU A 165 -4.40 19.26 -15.02
N LYS A 166 -3.85 20.47 -14.89
CA LYS A 166 -3.27 21.22 -16.02
C LYS A 166 -2.18 20.43 -16.73
N ALA A 167 -1.30 19.75 -15.99
CA ALA A 167 -0.25 18.93 -16.57
C ALA A 167 -0.81 17.80 -17.46
N LYS A 168 -1.90 17.14 -17.05
CA LYS A 168 -2.59 16.14 -17.89
C LYS A 168 -3.10 16.76 -19.20
N TYR A 169 -3.68 17.95 -19.14
CA TYR A 169 -4.11 18.64 -20.36
C TYR A 169 -2.92 19.02 -21.24
N TYR A 170 -1.80 19.45 -20.65
CA TYR A 170 -0.57 19.72 -21.39
C TYR A 170 0.05 18.46 -22.01
N GLU A 171 -0.05 17.30 -21.36
CA GLU A 171 0.36 16.01 -21.95
C GLU A 171 -0.46 15.69 -23.20
N ILE A 172 -1.78 15.87 -23.14
CA ILE A 172 -2.65 15.69 -24.31
C ILE A 172 -2.29 16.68 -25.42
N LEU A 173 -2.05 17.95 -25.08
CA LEU A 173 -1.62 18.96 -26.05
C LEU A 173 -0.26 18.62 -26.66
N LYS A 174 0.66 18.07 -25.87
CA LYS A 174 1.97 17.61 -26.32
C LYS A 174 1.84 16.47 -27.33
N GLU A 175 0.96 15.49 -27.06
CA GLU A 175 0.64 14.41 -28.00
C GLU A 175 0.05 14.95 -29.31
N ILE A 176 -0.87 15.91 -29.24
CA ILE A 176 -1.47 16.54 -30.43
C ILE A 176 -0.42 17.30 -31.24
N LEU A 177 0.47 18.02 -30.57
CA LEU A 177 1.50 18.83 -31.21
C LEU A 177 2.73 18.01 -31.64
N ASN A 178 2.79 16.70 -31.31
CA ASN A 178 3.94 15.83 -31.53
C ASN A 178 5.27 16.43 -31.00
N ILE A 179 5.21 17.10 -29.84
CA ILE A 179 6.39 17.63 -29.11
C ILE A 179 6.84 16.60 -28.07
#